data_AF-A0ABD2FRP3-F1
#
_entry.id   AF-A0ABD2FRP3-F1
#
_cell.length_a   1.000
_cell.length_b   1.000
_cell.length_c   1.000
_cell.angle_alpha   90.00
_cell.angle_beta   90.00
_cell.angle_gamma   90.00
#
_symmetry.space_group_name_H-M   'P 1'
#
loop_
_entity.id
_entity.type
_entity.pdbx_description
1 polymer ?
#
loop_
_entity_poly.entity_id
_entity_poly.type
_entity_poly.pdbx_seq_one_letter_code
_entity_poly.pdbx_strand_id
1 'polypeptide(L)'
;MDVVGYVTPILDLILALNNRIGVIESNSQQFSRISARLGKLEKLVESIQGMGQIKNSADVSKALNNLQQALTEAKNKIEKYQNLKPLLKILRSSHYETKFKDVNERLSDANEELSGSLHVRQNNIQEKLKEEQDRKLEYLEEELDRKLEGKKCIIL
;
A
#
# COMPACT_ATOMS: atom_id res chain seq x y z
N MET A 1 -6.48 -4.87 -15.54
CA MET A 1 -5.22 -5.40 -15.00
C MET A 1 -5.53 -6.09 -13.69
N ASP A 2 -4.99 -7.28 -13.47
CA ASP A 2 -5.10 -8.00 -12.22
C ASP A 2 -4.14 -7.43 -11.17
N VAL A 3 -4.32 -7.84 -9.91
CA VAL A 3 -3.48 -7.40 -8.77
C VAL A 3 -2.00 -7.75 -9.03
N VAL A 4 -1.75 -8.90 -9.66
CA VAL A 4 -0.41 -9.42 -9.97
C VAL A 4 0.35 -8.47 -10.92
N GLY A 5 -0.33 -7.92 -11.93
CA GLY A 5 0.28 -6.98 -12.88
C GLY A 5 0.77 -5.66 -12.28
N TYR A 6 0.27 -5.25 -11.10
CA TYR A 6 0.74 -4.05 -10.39
C TYR A 6 1.75 -4.36 -9.29
N VAL A 7 1.60 -5.49 -8.60
CA VAL A 7 2.40 -5.80 -7.41
C VAL A 7 3.82 -6.20 -7.78
N THR A 8 4.01 -7.09 -8.76
CA THR A 8 5.35 -7.59 -9.12
C THR A 8 6.32 -6.47 -9.52
N PRO A 9 5.95 -5.52 -10.40
CA PRO A 9 6.85 -4.42 -10.77
C PRO A 9 7.24 -3.52 -9.58
N ILE A 10 6.34 -3.34 -8.61
CA ILE A 10 6.58 -2.53 -7.41
C ILE A 10 7.58 -3.23 -6.48
N LEU A 11 7.40 -4.53 -6.24
CA LEU A 11 8.32 -5.32 -5.41
C LEU A 11 9.72 -5.38 -6.05
N ASP A 12 9.81 -5.58 -7.37
CA ASP A 12 11.08 -5.56 -8.10
C ASP A 12 11.80 -4.22 -7.97
N LEU A 13 11.05 -3.10 -8.03
CA LEU A 13 11.60 -1.76 -7.83
C LEU A 13 12.11 -1.55 -6.41
N ILE A 14 11.37 -2.01 -5.40
CA ILE A 14 11.78 -1.92 -3.98
C ILE A 14 13.06 -2.72 -3.75
N LEU A 15 13.13 -3.95 -4.25
CA LEU A 15 14.32 -4.80 -4.15
C LEU A 15 15.53 -4.15 -4.82
N ALA A 16 15.36 -3.65 -6.05
CA ALA A 16 16.43 -2.96 -6.78
C ALA A 16 16.94 -1.72 -6.04
N LEU A 17 16.04 -0.96 -5.40
CA LEU A 17 16.38 0.20 -4.59
C LEU A 17 17.15 -0.19 -3.33
N ASN A 18 16.66 -1.17 -2.56
CA ASN A 18 17.33 -1.63 -1.35
C ASN A 18 18.75 -2.15 -1.64
N ASN A 19 18.92 -2.94 -2.71
CA ASN A 19 20.23 -3.43 -3.13
C ASN A 19 21.19 -2.27 -3.47
N ARG A 20 20.70 -1.26 -4.21
CA ARG A 20 21.51 -0.08 -4.54
C ARG A 20 21.86 0.76 -3.32
N ILE A 21 20.93 0.92 -2.39
CA ILE A 21 21.15 1.64 -1.13
C ILE A 21 22.22 0.93 -0.29
N GLY A 22 22.12 -0.40 -0.12
CA GLY A 22 23.10 -1.19 0.61
C GLY A 22 24.52 -1.09 0.04
N VAL A 23 24.66 -0.95 -1.29
CA VAL A 23 25.97 -0.69 -1.94
C VAL A 23 26.47 0.73 -1.69
N ILE A 24 25.57 1.71 -1.51
CA ILE A 24 25.94 3.11 -1.28
C ILE A 24 26.29 3.37 0.19
N GLU A 25 25.73 2.59 1.13
CA GLU A 25 25.74 2.78 2.59
C GLU A 25 27.15 2.99 3.18
N SER A 26 27.64 4.21 2.93
CA SER A 26 28.64 4.91 3.70
C SER A 26 27.87 5.86 4.62
N ASN A 27 27.35 5.33 5.74
CA ASN A 27 26.98 6.06 6.95
C ASN A 27 25.97 7.24 6.87
N SER A 28 25.08 7.31 5.88
CA SER A 28 24.11 8.42 5.80
C SER A 28 22.75 8.02 6.41
N GLN A 29 22.30 8.78 7.41
CA GLN A 29 20.97 8.60 8.04
C GLN A 29 19.80 8.68 7.04
N GLN A 30 19.98 9.32 5.89
CA GLN A 30 18.92 9.47 4.88
C GLN A 30 18.60 8.16 4.16
N PHE A 31 19.64 7.40 3.81
CA PHE A 31 19.48 6.09 3.17
C PHE A 31 18.84 5.07 4.12
N SER A 32 19.17 5.13 5.41
CA SER A 32 18.50 4.33 6.44
C SER A 32 17.00 4.63 6.53
N ARG A 33 16.61 5.92 6.49
CA ARG A 33 15.19 6.32 6.47
C ARG A 33 14.45 5.86 5.21
N ILE A 34 15.10 5.96 4.04
CA ILE A 34 14.53 5.47 2.78
C ILE A 34 14.34 3.96 2.86
N SER A 35 15.34 3.20 3.29
CA SER A 35 15.25 1.75 3.42
C SER A 35 14.14 1.32 4.39
N ALA A 36 14.01 1.98 5.55
CA ALA A 36 12.94 1.70 6.50
C ALA A 36 11.54 1.93 5.90
N ARG A 37 11.38 2.95 5.05
CA ARG A 37 10.11 3.23 4.35
C ARG A 37 9.84 2.24 3.23
N LEU A 38 10.87 1.87 2.47
CA LEU A 38 10.77 0.82 1.45
C LEU A 38 10.31 -0.50 2.07
N GLY A 39 10.84 -0.88 3.24
CA GLY A 39 10.39 -2.08 3.95
C GLY A 39 8.94 -2.01 4.47
N LYS A 40 8.42 -0.81 4.79
CA LYS A 40 6.99 -0.65 5.12
C LYS A 40 6.11 -0.80 3.89
N LEU A 41 6.54 -0.22 2.77
CA LEU A 41 5.85 -0.30 1.48
C LEU A 41 5.83 -1.73 0.95
N GLU A 42 6.95 -2.46 1.07
CA GLU A 42 7.06 -3.88 0.71
C GLU A 42 6.00 -4.71 1.41
N LYS A 43 5.93 -4.63 2.74
CA LYS A 43 4.92 -5.34 3.55
C LYS A 43 3.49 -4.99 3.16
N LEU A 44 3.23 -3.71 2.88
CA LEU A 44 1.92 -3.25 2.41
C LEU A 44 1.56 -3.88 1.07
N VAL A 45 2.49 -3.87 0.11
CA VAL A 45 2.26 -4.42 -1.23
C VAL A 45 2.11 -5.94 -1.20
N GLU A 46 2.90 -6.65 -0.38
CA GLU A 46 2.74 -8.08 -0.13
C GLU A 46 1.37 -8.42 0.48
N SER A 47 0.88 -7.58 1.40
CA SER A 47 -0.46 -7.79 1.98
C SER A 47 -1.56 -7.66 0.93
N ILE A 48 -1.40 -6.77 -0.05
CA ILE A 48 -2.31 -6.62 -1.20
C ILE A 48 -2.26 -7.85 -2.10
N GLN A 49 -1.08 -8.44 -2.29
CA GLN A 49 -0.93 -9.69 -3.04
C GLN A 49 -1.63 -10.87 -2.35
N GLY A 50 -1.46 -11.01 -1.03
CA GLY A 50 -2.06 -12.08 -0.22
C GLY A 50 -3.59 -12.00 -0.11
N MET A 51 -4.16 -10.84 -0.40
CA MET A 51 -5.60 -10.62 -0.41
C MET A 51 -6.33 -11.28 -1.61
N GLY A 52 -5.62 -11.83 -2.60
CA GLY A 52 -6.22 -12.55 -3.76
C GLY A 52 -6.86 -11.62 -4.79
N GLN A 53 -7.60 -12.16 -5.78
CA GLN A 53 -8.26 -11.46 -6.93
C GLN A 53 -9.31 -10.40 -6.55
N ILE A 54 -9.11 -9.71 -5.46
CA ILE A 54 -9.79 -8.50 -5.13
C ILE A 54 -9.62 -7.55 -6.32
N LYS A 55 -10.74 -7.26 -6.99
CA LYS A 55 -10.85 -6.11 -7.89
C LYS A 55 -10.36 -4.90 -7.10
N ASN A 56 -9.13 -4.47 -7.36
CA ASN A 56 -8.62 -3.23 -6.81
C ASN A 56 -9.64 -2.15 -7.17
N SER A 57 -10.12 -1.42 -6.16
CA SER A 57 -10.93 -0.24 -6.44
C SER A 57 -10.10 0.71 -7.33
N ALA A 58 -10.77 1.60 -8.05
CA ALA A 58 -10.08 2.60 -8.86
C ALA A 58 -9.05 3.37 -8.01
N ASP A 59 -9.37 3.65 -6.75
CA ASP A 59 -8.50 4.35 -5.80
C ASP A 59 -7.26 3.54 -5.42
N VAL A 60 -7.41 2.24 -5.13
CA VAL A 60 -6.25 1.38 -4.82
C VAL A 60 -5.34 1.22 -6.04
N SER A 61 -5.94 1.09 -7.24
CA SER A 61 -5.17 0.98 -8.49
C SER A 61 -4.40 2.27 -8.79
N LYS A 62 -5.01 3.43 -8.54
CA LYS A 62 -4.38 4.74 -8.67
C LYS A 62 -3.23 4.91 -7.68
N ALA A 63 -3.45 4.56 -6.40
CA ALA A 63 -2.44 4.64 -5.36
C ALA A 63 -1.23 3.73 -5.67
N LEU A 64 -1.46 2.51 -6.17
CA LEU A 64 -0.40 1.61 -6.61
C LEU A 64 0.41 2.18 -7.79
N ASN A 65 -0.25 2.83 -8.75
CA ASN A 65 0.43 3.48 -9.87
C ASN A 65 1.29 4.66 -9.39
N ASN A 66 0.74 5.52 -8.53
CA ASN A 66 1.48 6.64 -7.92
C ASN A 66 2.72 6.13 -7.16
N LEU A 67 2.58 5.03 -6.41
CA LEU A 67 3.69 4.38 -5.73
C LEU A 67 4.76 3.89 -6.72
N GLN A 68 4.36 3.20 -7.79
CA GLN A 68 5.29 2.73 -8.82
C GLN A 68 6.06 3.89 -9.46
N GLN A 69 5.39 5.00 -9.75
CA GLN A 69 6.02 6.21 -10.27
C GLN A 69 7.03 6.79 -9.27
N ALA A 70 6.65 6.94 -8.00
CA ALA A 70 7.54 7.46 -6.95
C ALA A 70 8.79 6.59 -6.77
N LEU A 71 8.64 5.26 -6.80
CA LEU A 71 9.76 4.32 -6.73
C LEU A 71 10.67 4.43 -7.96
N THR A 72 10.10 4.58 -9.15
CA THR A 72 10.86 4.76 -10.39
C THR A 72 11.68 6.05 -10.35
N GLU A 73 11.09 7.15 -9.89
CA GLU A 73 11.80 8.42 -9.72
C GLU A 73 12.91 8.34 -8.67
N ALA A 74 12.66 7.66 -7.55
CA ALA A 74 13.65 7.40 -6.51
C ALA A 74 14.85 6.62 -7.08
N LYS A 75 14.58 5.55 -7.84
CA LYS A 75 15.61 4.73 -8.49
C LYS A 75 16.45 5.57 -9.45
N ASN A 76 15.80 6.34 -10.32
CA ASN A 76 16.50 7.22 -11.26
C ASN A 76 17.39 8.25 -10.58
N LYS A 77 16.94 8.84 -9.45
CA LYS A 77 17.76 9.79 -8.68
C LYS A 77 18.96 9.13 -8.00
N ILE A 78 18.77 7.95 -7.43
CA ILE A 78 19.85 7.19 -6.79
C ILE A 78 20.88 6.73 -7.84
N GLU A 79 20.43 6.27 -9.01
CA GLU A 79 21.30 5.89 -10.13
C GLU A 79 22.12 7.09 -10.65
N LYS A 80 21.47 8.23 -10.87
CA LYS A 80 22.17 9.48 -11.22
C LYS A 80 23.21 9.85 -10.17
N TYR A 81 22.89 9.70 -8.88
CA TYR A 81 23.84 9.98 -7.81
C TYR A 81 25.03 9.01 -7.81
N GLN A 82 24.81 7.70 -8.00
CA GLN A 82 25.88 6.71 -8.09
C GLN A 82 26.86 7.03 -9.22
N ASN A 83 26.35 7.41 -10.40
CA ASN A 83 27.17 7.79 -11.55
C ASN A 83 27.95 9.10 -11.31
N LEU A 84 27.40 10.01 -10.51
CA LEU A 84 28.05 11.26 -10.14
C LEU A 84 28.97 11.14 -8.92
N LYS A 85 28.87 10.10 -8.08
CA LYS A 85 29.65 9.92 -6.83
C LYS A 85 31.17 10.01 -7.05
N PRO A 86 31.77 9.47 -8.14
CA PRO A 86 33.19 9.67 -8.44
C PRO A 86 33.56 11.14 -8.70
N LEU A 87 32.69 11.88 -9.42
CA LEU A 87 32.87 13.29 -9.74
C LEU A 87 32.59 14.22 -8.55
N LEU A 88 31.63 13.85 -7.70
CA LEU A 88 31.21 14.56 -6.50
C LEU A 88 32.22 14.43 -5.35
N LYS A 89 33.05 13.38 -5.32
CA LYS A 89 34.16 13.28 -4.36
C LYS A 89 35.14 14.46 -4.43
N ILE A 90 35.12 15.21 -5.54
CA ILE A 90 35.90 16.43 -5.79
C ILE A 90 35.12 17.71 -5.38
N LEU A 91 33.79 17.64 -5.18
CA LEU A 91 32.90 18.78 -4.90
C LEU A 91 32.26 18.69 -3.50
N ARG A 92 32.61 19.67 -2.65
CA ARG A 92 32.36 19.83 -1.21
C ARG A 92 31.02 19.31 -0.63
N SER A 93 31.14 18.64 0.51
CA SER A 93 30.18 17.86 1.32
C SER A 93 28.90 18.55 1.84
N SER A 94 28.73 19.86 1.69
CA SER A 94 27.61 20.59 2.32
C SER A 94 26.31 20.62 1.49
N HIS A 95 26.35 20.26 0.20
CA HIS A 95 25.16 20.24 -0.67
C HIS A 95 24.46 18.86 -0.75
N TYR A 96 24.80 17.96 0.18
CA TYR A 96 24.45 16.53 0.10
C TYR A 96 23.16 16.20 0.87
N GLU A 97 22.85 16.94 1.93
CA GLU A 97 21.78 16.60 2.88
C GLU A 97 20.37 17.03 2.40
N THR A 98 20.27 17.88 1.38
CA THR A 98 18.97 18.29 0.81
C THR A 98 18.52 17.46 -0.39
N LYS A 99 19.39 16.62 -0.97
CA LYS A 99 19.15 15.99 -2.29
C LYS A 99 18.18 14.81 -2.31
N PHE A 100 17.94 14.15 -1.17
CA PHE A 100 17.01 13.01 -1.09
C PHE A 100 15.80 13.29 -0.17
N LYS A 101 15.67 14.54 0.31
CA LYS A 101 14.51 14.94 1.12
C LYS A 101 13.22 14.81 0.32
N ASP A 102 13.24 15.20 -0.96
CA ASP A 102 12.10 15.12 -1.87
C ASP A 102 11.69 13.68 -2.22
N VAL A 103 12.66 12.76 -2.36
CA VAL A 103 12.40 11.32 -2.50
C VAL A 103 11.71 10.79 -1.25
N ASN A 104 12.18 11.21 -0.09
CA ASN A 104 11.61 10.83 1.19
C ASN A 104 10.18 11.34 1.36
N GLU A 105 9.89 12.58 0.96
CA GLU A 105 8.53 13.15 1.00
C GLU A 105 7.61 12.39 0.07
N ARG A 106 7.98 12.22 -1.21
CA ARG A 106 7.17 11.49 -2.21
C ARG A 106 6.86 10.05 -1.82
N LEU A 107 7.82 9.33 -1.24
CA LEU A 107 7.57 7.97 -0.75
C LEU A 107 6.66 7.95 0.48
N SER A 108 6.69 8.99 1.31
CA SER A 108 5.78 9.14 2.46
C SER A 108 4.35 9.39 1.96
N ASP A 109 4.18 10.34 1.03
CA ASP A 109 2.88 10.70 0.47
C ASP A 109 2.22 9.50 -0.21
N ALA A 110 2.99 8.75 -1.02
CA ALA A 110 2.49 7.53 -1.66
C ALA A 110 2.11 6.43 -0.65
N ASN A 111 2.87 6.31 0.44
CA ASN A 111 2.55 5.36 1.51
C ASN A 111 1.26 5.73 2.24
N GLU A 112 1.07 7.02 2.54
CA GLU A 112 -0.12 7.56 3.19
C GLU A 112 -1.36 7.41 2.30
N GLU A 113 -1.25 7.75 1.00
CA GLU A 113 -2.33 7.59 0.02
C GLU A 113 -2.76 6.12 -0.11
N LEU A 114 -1.81 5.19 -0.23
CA LEU A 114 -2.10 3.76 -0.35
C LEU A 114 -2.72 3.21 0.93
N SER A 115 -2.15 3.54 2.09
CA SER A 115 -2.67 3.08 3.39
C SER A 115 -4.09 3.59 3.63
N GLY A 116 -4.36 4.86 3.32
CA GLY A 116 -5.68 5.47 3.43
C GLY A 116 -6.71 4.80 2.52
N SER A 117 -6.34 4.59 1.25
CA SER A 117 -7.22 3.95 0.26
C SER A 117 -7.59 2.51 0.65
N LEU A 118 -6.64 1.75 1.19
CA LEU A 118 -6.89 0.41 1.72
C LEU A 118 -7.82 0.43 2.93
N HIS A 119 -7.59 1.35 3.86
CA HIS A 119 -8.40 1.45 5.07
C HIS A 119 -9.87 1.82 4.77
N VAL A 120 -10.10 2.83 3.91
CA VAL A 120 -11.45 3.20 3.45
C VAL A 120 -12.16 2.01 2.81
N ARG A 121 -11.45 1.28 1.93
CA ARG A 121 -12.02 0.12 1.26
C ARG A 121 -12.35 -1.01 2.23
N GLN A 122 -11.50 -1.25 3.23
CA GLN A 122 -11.75 -2.28 4.24
C GLN A 122 -12.98 -1.94 5.09
N ASN A 123 -13.12 -0.68 5.50
CA ASN A 123 -14.31 -0.21 6.24
C ASN A 123 -15.59 -0.36 5.42
N ASN A 124 -15.56 -0.01 4.13
CA ASN A 124 -16.73 -0.18 3.24
C ASN A 124 -17.15 -1.66 3.08
N ILE A 125 -16.19 -2.59 3.09
CA ILE A 125 -16.49 -4.03 3.04
C ILE A 125 -17.11 -4.49 4.36
N GLN A 126 -16.58 -4.03 5.49
CA GLN A 126 -17.11 -4.35 6.82
C GLN A 126 -18.54 -3.82 7.00
N GLU A 127 -18.81 -2.60 6.55
CA GLU A 127 -20.15 -2.01 6.61
C GLU A 127 -21.16 -2.82 5.79
N LYS A 128 -20.83 -3.18 4.55
CA LYS A 128 -21.68 -4.03 3.71
C LYS A 128 -21.93 -5.41 4.31
N LEU A 129 -20.91 -6.02 4.92
CA LEU A 129 -21.05 -7.30 5.59
C LEU A 129 -21.99 -7.20 6.80
N LYS A 130 -21.89 -6.11 7.56
CA LYS A 130 -22.78 -5.85 8.69
C LYS A 130 -24.22 -5.67 8.23
N GLU A 131 -24.46 -4.86 7.20
CA GLU A 131 -25.81 -4.69 6.63
C GLU A 131 -26.41 -6.01 6.13
N GLU A 132 -25.60 -6.86 5.48
CA GLU A 132 -26.00 -8.21 5.07
C GLU A 132 -26.39 -9.10 6.26
N GLN A 133 -25.66 -9.00 7.37
CA GLN A 133 -25.96 -9.74 8.60
C GLN A 133 -27.24 -9.25 9.25
N ASP A 134 -27.41 -7.94 9.34
CA ASP A 134 -28.61 -7.32 9.91
C ASP A 134 -29.86 -7.70 9.11
N ARG A 135 -29.80 -7.62 7.76
CA ARG A 135 -30.90 -8.09 6.87
C ARG A 135 -31.23 -9.57 7.05
N LYS A 136 -30.23 -10.44 7.25
CA LYS A 136 -30.45 -11.87 7.48
C LYS A 136 -31.08 -12.13 8.84
N LEU A 137 -30.69 -11.37 9.86
CA LEU A 137 -31.27 -11.48 11.19
C LEU A 137 -32.75 -11.10 11.17
N GLU A 138 -33.09 -9.96 10.56
CA GLU A 138 -34.47 -9.49 10.41
C GLU A 138 -35.35 -10.53 9.69
N TYR A 139 -34.87 -11.09 8.57
CA TYR A 139 -35.59 -12.16 7.86
C TYR A 139 -35.85 -13.41 8.73
N LEU A 140 -34.88 -13.81 9.56
CA LEU A 140 -35.01 -14.95 10.45
C LEU A 140 -36.00 -14.69 11.59
N GLU A 141 -36.01 -13.47 12.13
CA GLU A 141 -36.95 -13.03 13.16
C GLU A 141 -38.39 -13.04 12.63
N GLU A 142 -38.64 -12.44 11.46
CA GLU A 142 -39.97 -12.46 10.84
C GLU A 142 -40.46 -13.88 10.53
N GLU A 143 -39.56 -14.76 10.09
CA GLU A 143 -39.91 -16.16 9.81
C GLU A 143 -40.23 -16.95 11.08
N LEU A 144 -39.59 -16.61 12.20
CA LEU A 144 -39.90 -17.20 13.50
C LEU A 144 -41.28 -16.75 13.98
N ASP A 145 -41.60 -15.46 13.84
CA ASP A 145 -42.90 -14.89 14.22
C ASP A 145 -44.05 -15.54 13.43
N ARG A 146 -43.91 -15.65 12.09
CA ARG A 146 -44.89 -16.35 11.24
C ARG A 146 -45.15 -17.79 11.70
N LYS A 147 -44.10 -18.52 12.09
CA LYS A 147 -44.23 -19.90 12.58
C LYS A 147 -44.90 -19.98 13.96
N LEU A 148 -44.65 -19.02 14.83
CA LEU A 148 -45.28 -18.96 16.15
C LEU A 148 -46.77 -18.61 16.04
N GLU A 149 -47.15 -17.67 15.18
CA GLU A 149 -48.55 -17.34 14.91
C GLU A 149 -49.31 -18.51 14.29
N GLY A 150 -48.73 -19.16 13.28
CA GLY A 150 -49.34 -20.34 12.65
C GLY A 150 -49.57 -21.50 13.64
N LYS A 151 -48.68 -21.69 14.62
CA LYS A 151 -48.86 -22.69 15.68
C LYS A 151 -49.95 -22.31 16.69
N LYS A 152 -50.11 -21.03 17.02
CA LYS A 152 -51.18 -20.57 17.93
C LYS A 152 -52.57 -20.81 17.35
N CYS A 153 -52.75 -20.66 16.04
CA CYS A 153 -54.04 -20.90 15.38
C CYS A 153 -54.47 -22.38 15.29
N ILE A 154 -53.56 -23.35 15.48
CA ILE A 154 -53.89 -24.79 15.40
C ILE A 154 -54.33 -25.35 16.77
N ILE A 155 -54.08 -24.64 17.86
CA ILE A 155 -54.31 -25.12 19.24
C ILE A 155 -55.63 -24.57 19.85
N LEU A 156 -56.38 -23.75 19.11
CA LEU A 156 -57.71 -23.24 19.49
C LEU A 156 -58.81 -23.94 18.69
#